data_AF-A0A656JKY6-F1
#
_entry.id   AF-A0A656JKY6-F1
#
_cell.length_a   1.000
_cell.length_b   1.000
_cell.length_c   1.000
_cell.angle_alpha   90.00
_cell.angle_beta   90.00
_cell.angle_gamma   90.00
#
_symmetry.space_group_name_H-M   'P 1'
#
loop_
_entity.id
_entity.type
_entity.pdbx_description
1 polymer ?
#
loop_
_entity_poly.entity_id
_entity_poly.type
_entity_poly.pdbx_seq_one_letter_code
_entity_poly.pdbx_strand_id
1 'polypeptide(L)' 'MNNQSLPLALRFPLRGSQLIEASAGTGKTFTISALYLRLVLGHGSEQSGFGRELLPPQILVVT' A
#
# COMPACT_ATOMS: atom_id res chain seq x y z
N MET A 1 -11.54 -24.65 -3.91
CA MET A 1 -11.57 -23.35 -3.22
C MET A 1 -10.23 -22.68 -3.46
N ASN A 2 -10.13 -21.79 -4.46
CA ASN A 2 -8.85 -21.15 -4.81
C ASN A 2 -8.46 -20.19 -3.69
N ASN A 3 -7.48 -20.58 -2.89
CA ASN A 3 -6.87 -19.73 -1.88
C ASN A 3 -5.95 -18.72 -2.59
N GLN A 4 -6.53 -17.82 -3.38
CA GLN A 4 -5.77 -16.75 -4.01
C GLN A 4 -5.35 -15.78 -2.90
N SER A 5 -4.09 -15.87 -2.51
CA SER A 5 -3.45 -14.86 -1.67
C SER A 5 -3.55 -13.52 -2.41
N LEU A 6 -4.32 -12.58 -1.87
CA LEU A 6 -4.35 -11.24 -2.42
C LEU A 6 -2.91 -10.67 -2.44
N PRO A 7 -2.55 -9.90 -3.48
CA PRO A 7 -1.29 -9.18 -3.56
C PRO A 7 -0.97 -8.41 -2.28
N LEU A 8 0.32 -8.34 -1.91
CA LEU A 8 0.79 -7.59 -0.73
C LEU A 8 0.19 -6.19 -0.68
N ALA A 9 0.25 -5.47 -1.80
CA ALA A 9 -0.23 -4.10 -1.90
C ALA A 9 -1.72 -3.94 -1.54
N LEU A 10 -2.58 -4.95 -1.72
CA LEU A 10 -4.02 -4.85 -1.40
C LEU A 10 -4.34 -5.15 0.07
N ARG A 11 -3.46 -5.90 0.76
CA ARG A 11 -3.67 -6.31 2.16
C ARG A 11 -2.80 -5.57 3.17
N PHE A 12 -1.77 -4.88 2.68
CA PHE A 12 -0.82 -4.17 3.53
C PHE A 12 -1.52 -3.12 4.41
N PRO A 13 -1.30 -3.11 5.73
CA PRO A 13 -1.87 -2.10 6.62
C PRO A 13 -1.28 -0.72 6.31
N LEU A 14 -2.15 0.27 6.15
CA LEU A 14 -1.74 1.67 5.87
C LEU A 14 -1.67 2.53 7.14
N ARG A 15 -1.59 1.92 8.33
CA ARG A 15 -1.49 2.62 9.62
C ARG A 15 -0.31 2.14 10.43
N GLY A 16 0.24 3.05 11.23
CA GLY A 16 1.43 2.80 12.04
C GLY A 16 2.71 2.73 11.20
N SER A 17 3.78 2.24 11.81
CA SER A 17 5.05 1.99 11.12
C SER A 17 5.07 0.58 10.57
N GLN A 18 5.41 0.44 9.30
CA GLN A 18 5.50 -0.85 8.61
C GLN A 18 6.81 -0.92 7.83
N LEU A 19 7.35 -2.13 7.70
CA LEU A 19 8.58 -2.39 6.95
C LEU A 19 8.28 -3.32 5.77
N ILE A 20 8.76 -2.96 4.58
CA ILE A 20 8.75 -3.81 3.39
C ILE A 20 10.20 -4.06 2.98
N GLU A 21 10.64 -5.30 3.11
CA GLU A 21 11.93 -5.74 2.57
C GLU A 21 11.75 -6.14 1.10
N ALA A 22 12.63 -5.65 0.21
CA ALA A 22 12.51 -5.92 -1.22
C ALA A 22 13.85 -5.90 -1.98
N SER A 23 14.24 -7.07 -2.50
CA SER A 23 15.45 -7.28 -3.30
C SER A 23 15.42 -6.60 -4.68
N ALA A 24 16.55 -6.62 -5.39
CA ALA A 24 16.61 -6.18 -6.78
C ALA A 24 15.61 -6.96 -7.65
N GLY A 25 14.91 -6.28 -8.57
CA GLY A 25 13.97 -6.91 -9.50
C GLY A 25 12.60 -7.32 -8.91
N THR A 26 12.31 -7.09 -7.63
CA THR A 26 11.04 -7.52 -7.00
C THR A 26 9.88 -6.52 -7.10
N GLY A 27 9.97 -5.53 -8.00
CA GLY A 27 8.87 -4.60 -8.24
C GLY A 27 8.64 -3.56 -7.13
N LYS A 28 9.68 -3.11 -6.42
CA LYS A 28 9.59 -2.04 -5.39
C LYS A 28 8.75 -0.84 -5.82
N THR A 29 9.06 -0.27 -6.99
CA THR A 29 8.34 0.88 -7.53
C THR A 29 6.88 0.57 -7.79
N PHE A 30 6.58 -0.63 -8.29
CA PHE A 30 5.20 -1.09 -8.50
C PHE A 30 4.44 -1.21 -7.17
N THR A 31 5.06 -1.83 -6.15
CA THR A 31 4.46 -1.94 -4.81
C THR A 31 4.21 -0.57 -4.18
N ILE A 32 5.20 0.33 -4.20
CA ILE A 32 5.04 1.70 -3.66
C ILE A 32 3.94 2.46 -4.41
N SER A 33 3.89 2.36 -5.74
CA SER A 33 2.85 3.02 -6.55
C SER A 33 1.44 2.51 -6.24
N ALA A 34 1.29 1.19 -6.02
CA ALA A 34 0.01 0.60 -5.63
C ALA A 34 -0.42 1.05 -4.22
N LEU A 35 0.51 1.14 -3.27
CA LEU A 35 0.23 1.67 -1.93
C LEU A 35 -0.14 3.15 -1.98
N TYR A 36 0.57 3.94 -2.78
CA TYR A 36 0.26 5.35 -3.01
C TYR A 36 -1.16 5.52 -3.58
N LEU A 37 -1.52 4.74 -4.60
CA LEU A 37 -2.86 4.76 -5.18
C LEU A 37 -3.93 4.40 -4.15
N ARG A 38 -3.68 3.41 -3.29
CA ARG A 38 -4.63 3.07 -2.21
C ARG A 38 -4.84 4.21 -1.23
N LEU A 39 -3.79 4.97 -0.90
CA LEU A 39 -3.92 6.16 -0.06
C LEU A 39 -4.75 7.23 -0.77
N VAL A 40 -4.49 7.48 -2.05
CA VAL A 40 -5.24 8.49 -2.85
C VAL A 40 -6.71 8.13 -3.01
N LEU A 41 -7.05 6.84 -3.12
CA LEU A 41 -8.42 6.38 -3.28
C LEU A 41 -9.14 6.07 -1.95
N GLY A 42 -8.46 6.15 -0.81
CA GLY A 42 -9.00 5.69 0.47
C GLY A 42 -9.30 4.18 0.50
N HIS A 43 -8.60 3.38 -0.31
CA HIS A 43 -8.93 1.97 -0.54
C HIS A 43 -8.40 1.01 0.53
N GLY A 44 -9.31 0.24 1.13
CA GLY A 44 -9.01 -0.86 2.06
C GLY A 44 -10.16 -1.09 3.03
N SER A 45 -10.07 -2.16 3.82
CA SER A 45 -10.97 -2.40 4.96
C SER A 45 -10.63 -1.49 6.14
N GLU A 46 -11.41 -1.53 7.22
CA GLU A 46 -11.07 -0.82 8.46
C GLU A 46 -9.70 -1.21 9.02
N GLN A 47 -9.27 -2.45 8.84
CA GLN A 47 -7.97 -2.95 9.34
C GLN A 47 -6.80 -2.62 8.40
N SER A 48 -7.04 -2.50 7.10
CA SER A 48 -5.97 -2.38 6.08
C SER A 48 -5.88 -1.01 5.41
N GLY A 49 -6.96 -0.23 5.41
CA GLY A 49 -7.05 1.10 4.82
C GLY A 49 -6.58 2.21 5.77
N PHE A 50 -6.37 3.39 5.22
CA PHE A 50 -6.06 4.59 6.00
C PHE A 50 -7.30 5.17 6.70
N GLY A 51 -8.50 4.92 6.16
CA GLY A 51 -9.80 5.35 6.70
C GLY A 51 -10.39 6.59 6.02
N ARG A 52 -9.63 7.20 5.11
CA ARG A 52 -10.07 8.24 4.17
C ARG A 52 -9.09 8.32 3.01
N GLU A 53 -9.50 8.95 1.93
CA GLU A 53 -8.63 9.39 0.84
C GLU A 53 -7.64 10.46 1.29
N LEU A 54 -6.47 10.51 0.64
CA LEU A 54 -5.45 11.52 0.82
C LEU A 54 -5.11 12.18 -0.51
N LEU A 55 -4.92 13.50 -0.48
CA LEU A 55 -4.39 14.23 -1.63
C LEU A 55 -2.87 14.02 -1.75
N PRO A 56 -2.29 14.12 -2.97
CA PRO A 56 -0.85 13.99 -3.18
C PRO A 56 0.04 14.79 -2.20
N PRO A 57 -0.26 16.06 -1.85
CA PRO A 57 0.56 16.82 -0.90
C PRO A 57 0.52 16.29 0.55
N GLN A 58 -0.40 15.38 0.87
CA GLN A 58 -0.53 14.75 2.20
C GLN A 58 0.27 13.44 2.30
N ILE A 59 0.89 12.99 1.21
CA ILE A 59 1.64 11.73 1.13
C ILE A 59 3.11 12.07 0.85
N LEU A 60 3.98 11.85 1.84
CA LEU A 60 5.41 12.04 1.69
C LEU A 60 6.06 10.77 1.11
N VAL A 61 6.68 10.89 -0.05
CA VAL A 61 7.56 9.87 -0.63
C VAL A 61 8.94 10.48 -0.77
N VAL A 62 9.94 9.79 -0.23
CA VAL A 62 11.36 10.16 -0.35
C VAL A 62 12.10 9.04 -1.07
N THR A 63 13.07 9.41 -1.91
CA THR A 63 13.82 8.49 -2.78
C THR A 63 15.31 8.70 -2.64
#